data_AF-A0A7C9HUE6-F1
#
_entry.id   AF-A0A7C9HUE6-F1
#
_cell.length_a   1.000
_cell.length_b   1.000
_cell.length_c   1.000
_cell.angle_alpha   90.00
_cell.angle_beta   90.00
_cell.angle_gamma   90.00
#
_symmetry.space_group_name_H-M   'P 1'
#
loop_
_entity.id
_entity.type
_entity.pdbx_description
1 polymer ?
#
loop_
_entity_poly.entity_id
_entity_poly.type
_entity_poly.pdbx_seq_one_letter_code
_entity_poly.pdbx_strand_id
1 'polypeptide(L)'
;MNFKGGNGKGVTIHILDTASGPSRADPFVMAEPVNYYNEIYKGRPYHGSVAGMIAGTLAPNAAISYKPVCDRDGHCSTLKTAQALCAVAAEAKRGGRHVVNLSVGGAYPTVGLQLALREVAAAGVPTAAAYGNRDDCAGLVKGDRCHHFPADWSSEFQLAAARPAGTMLYSVAGWDIATKQMATYNRGVGNPGVTTLPPSVQAPGEFWMGGLPYFGSSFAAPVVSGVLANWMSCRAGVPLLPLLNTPGQLPLPPAILSACP
;
A
#
# COMPACT_ATOMS: atom_id res chain seq x y z
N MET A 1 25.92 -11.79 8.47
CA MET A 1 24.60 -12.25 8.96
C MET A 1 24.05 -13.22 7.91
N ASN A 2 23.81 -14.48 8.27
CA ASN A 2 23.22 -15.47 7.37
C ASN A 2 21.70 -15.27 7.33
N PHE A 3 21.22 -14.40 6.45
CA PHE A 3 19.79 -14.18 6.25
C PHE A 3 19.20 -15.41 5.54
N LYS A 4 18.35 -16.19 6.24
CA LYS A 4 17.47 -17.14 5.55
C LYS A 4 16.32 -16.36 4.92
N GLY A 5 15.94 -16.74 3.71
CA GLY A 5 14.90 -16.06 2.93
C GLY A 5 13.49 -16.24 3.53
N GLY A 6 12.79 -15.18 3.93
CA GLY A 6 11.34 -15.17 4.08
C GLY A 6 10.67 -15.16 2.70
N ASN A 7 9.60 -15.94 2.54
CA ASN A 7 8.91 -16.10 1.26
C ASN A 7 7.38 -16.03 1.37
N GLY A 8 6.86 -15.60 2.52
CA GLY A 8 5.43 -15.43 2.76
C GLY A 8 4.70 -16.69 3.24
N LYS A 9 5.38 -17.84 3.37
CA LYS A 9 4.75 -19.10 3.78
C LYS A 9 3.96 -18.94 5.08
N GLY A 10 2.69 -19.34 5.05
CA GLY A 10 1.78 -19.29 6.21
C GLY A 10 1.24 -17.90 6.52
N VAL A 11 1.43 -16.92 5.63
CA VAL A 11 0.87 -15.57 5.73
C VAL A 11 -0.22 -15.38 4.69
N THR A 12 -1.29 -14.68 5.05
CA THR A 12 -2.33 -14.22 4.13
C THR A 12 -2.22 -12.72 3.93
N ILE A 13 -2.07 -12.28 2.68
CA ILE A 13 -2.13 -10.87 2.28
C ILE A 13 -3.56 -10.56 1.84
N HIS A 14 -4.22 -9.65 2.55
CA HIS A 14 -5.56 -9.18 2.24
C HIS A 14 -5.49 -7.94 1.36
N ILE A 15 -5.94 -8.08 0.12
CA ILE A 15 -6.04 -6.98 -0.86
C ILE A 15 -7.45 -6.40 -0.77
N LEU A 16 -7.59 -5.26 -0.09
CA LEU A 16 -8.86 -4.53 0.03
C LEU A 16 -8.92 -3.49 -1.09
N ASP A 17 -9.57 -3.85 -2.20
CA ASP A 17 -9.51 -3.09 -3.44
C ASP A 17 -10.74 -3.38 -4.33
N THR A 18 -10.64 -3.35 -5.66
CA THR A 18 -11.71 -3.61 -6.65
C THR A 18 -11.97 -5.10 -6.89
N ALA A 19 -10.95 -5.93 -6.68
CA ALA A 19 -10.99 -7.34 -7.04
C ALA A 19 -11.71 -8.21 -5.99
N SER A 20 -12.46 -9.19 -6.47
CA SER A 20 -13.00 -10.30 -5.67
C SER A 20 -12.21 -11.61 -5.84
N GLY A 21 -11.20 -11.59 -6.71
CA GLY A 21 -10.31 -12.70 -7.01
C GLY A 21 -9.26 -12.30 -8.05
N PRO A 22 -8.40 -13.24 -8.50
CA PRO A 22 -7.40 -12.93 -9.53
C PRO A 22 -8.04 -12.62 -10.89
N SER A 23 -7.38 -11.72 -11.65
CA SER A 23 -7.67 -11.27 -13.03
C SER A 23 -9.16 -11.14 -13.42
N ARG A 24 -9.83 -12.26 -13.75
CA ARG A 24 -11.22 -12.26 -14.26
C ARG A 24 -12.27 -11.82 -13.24
N ALA A 25 -11.92 -11.78 -11.95
CA ALA A 25 -12.80 -11.36 -10.86
C ALA A 25 -12.55 -9.91 -10.42
N ASP A 26 -11.92 -9.10 -11.27
CA ASP A 26 -11.67 -7.67 -11.08
C ASP A 26 -12.34 -6.88 -12.22
N PRO A 27 -13.51 -6.25 -11.97
CA PRO A 27 -14.30 -5.58 -13.00
C PRO A 27 -13.82 -4.16 -13.30
N PHE A 28 -12.81 -3.66 -12.58
CA PHE A 28 -12.37 -2.28 -12.72
C PHE A 28 -11.71 -2.03 -14.07
N VAL A 29 -12.04 -0.89 -14.68
CA VAL A 29 -11.36 -0.35 -15.86
C VAL A 29 -11.19 1.14 -15.65
N MET A 30 -9.96 1.62 -15.78
CA MET A 30 -9.66 3.05 -15.72
C MET A 30 -10.40 3.77 -16.86
N ALA A 31 -11.40 4.57 -16.51
CA ALA A 31 -12.22 5.31 -17.46
C ALA A 31 -11.39 6.40 -18.17
N GLU A 32 -10.61 7.14 -17.40
CA GLU A 32 -9.81 8.24 -17.93
C GLU A 32 -8.52 7.76 -18.61
N PRO A 33 -8.12 8.36 -19.74
CA PRO A 33 -6.84 8.09 -20.34
C PRO A 33 -5.68 8.42 -19.39
N VAL A 34 -4.72 7.51 -19.33
CA VAL A 34 -3.54 7.64 -18.49
C VAL A 34 -2.36 8.05 -19.36
N ASN A 35 -1.71 9.15 -19.04
CA ASN A 35 -0.46 9.57 -19.69
C ASN A 35 0.74 8.97 -18.95
N TYR A 36 1.50 8.11 -19.62
CA TYR A 36 2.75 7.54 -19.11
C TYR A 36 3.93 8.07 -19.93
N TYR A 37 4.73 8.95 -19.31
CA TYR A 37 5.89 9.69 -19.84
C TYR A 37 5.66 10.54 -21.09
N ASN A 38 4.98 10.06 -22.13
CA ASN A 38 4.47 10.79 -23.29
C ASN A 38 3.43 9.97 -24.10
N GLU A 39 3.05 8.79 -23.63
CA GLU A 39 2.13 7.89 -24.34
C GLU A 39 0.81 7.78 -23.57
N ILE A 40 -0.30 7.85 -24.30
CA ILE A 40 -1.65 7.82 -23.73
C ILE A 40 -2.21 6.41 -23.83
N TYR A 41 -2.49 5.82 -22.67
CA TYR A 41 -3.14 4.52 -22.53
C TYR A 41 -4.60 4.71 -22.14
N LYS A 42 -5.52 4.05 -22.84
CA LYS A 42 -6.97 4.10 -22.56
C LYS A 42 -7.46 2.78 -22.02
N GLY A 43 -8.42 2.82 -21.10
CA GLY A 43 -9.11 1.63 -20.64
C GLY A 43 -8.20 0.63 -19.95
N ARG A 44 -7.25 1.10 -19.11
CA ARG A 44 -6.37 0.22 -18.34
C ARG A 44 -7.22 -0.64 -17.39
N PRO A 45 -7.31 -1.96 -17.60
CA PRO A 45 -8.14 -2.80 -16.76
C PRO A 45 -7.43 -3.05 -15.43
N TYR A 46 -8.20 -3.53 -14.46
CA TYR A 46 -7.71 -4.04 -13.18
C TYR A 46 -7.08 -2.98 -12.28
N HIS A 47 -7.23 -3.20 -10.97
CA HIS A 47 -6.51 -2.43 -9.96
C HIS A 47 -6.16 -3.33 -8.80
N GLY A 48 -7.17 -3.92 -8.16
CA GLY A 48 -6.99 -4.85 -7.06
C GLY A 48 -6.26 -6.13 -7.45
N SER A 49 -6.57 -6.72 -8.61
CA SER A 49 -5.92 -7.97 -9.03
C SER A 49 -4.44 -7.76 -9.38
N VAL A 50 -4.10 -6.58 -9.92
CA VAL A 50 -2.71 -6.18 -10.14
C VAL A 50 -1.98 -5.94 -8.82
N ALA A 51 -2.60 -5.26 -7.86
CA ALA A 51 -2.03 -5.10 -6.53
C ALA A 51 -1.74 -6.46 -5.86
N GLY A 52 -2.66 -7.42 -5.97
CA GLY A 52 -2.44 -8.79 -5.51
C GLY A 52 -1.31 -9.51 -6.24
N MET A 53 -1.17 -9.31 -7.55
CA MET A 53 -0.09 -9.91 -8.36
C MET A 53 1.29 -9.38 -7.96
N ILE A 54 1.40 -8.07 -7.73
CA ILE A 54 2.63 -7.43 -7.23
C ILE A 54 2.98 -8.00 -5.85
N ALA A 55 2.03 -7.99 -4.90
CA ALA A 55 2.27 -8.50 -3.55
C ALA A 55 2.68 -9.99 -3.55
N GLY A 56 2.01 -10.81 -4.35
CA GLY A 56 2.33 -12.23 -4.52
C GLY A 56 3.68 -12.48 -5.18
N THR A 57 4.16 -11.59 -6.05
CA THR A 57 5.51 -11.70 -6.62
C THR A 57 6.59 -11.54 -5.55
N LEU A 58 6.38 -10.62 -4.60
CA LEU A 58 7.31 -10.37 -3.50
C LEU A 58 7.23 -11.47 -2.42
N ALA A 59 6.06 -12.05 -2.19
CA ALA A 59 5.82 -13.11 -1.21
C ALA A 59 5.16 -14.34 -1.87
N PRO A 60 5.92 -15.13 -2.66
CA PRO A 60 5.37 -16.15 -3.56
C PRO A 60 4.64 -17.30 -2.87
N ASN A 61 4.87 -17.51 -1.57
CA ASN A 61 4.19 -18.55 -0.78
C ASN A 61 3.15 -17.98 0.19
N ALA A 62 2.85 -16.68 0.12
CA ALA A 62 1.72 -16.11 0.83
C ALA A 62 0.40 -16.42 0.10
N ALA A 63 -0.66 -16.66 0.87
CA ALA A 63 -2.01 -16.70 0.32
C ALA A 63 -2.47 -15.27 0.02
N ILE A 64 -3.08 -15.04 -1.14
CA ILE A 64 -3.69 -13.74 -1.47
C ILE A 64 -5.21 -13.85 -1.27
N SER A 65 -5.76 -13.01 -0.39
CA SER A 65 -7.20 -12.90 -0.16
C SER A 65 -7.70 -11.57 -0.70
N TYR A 66 -8.60 -11.62 -1.67
CA TYR A 66 -9.19 -10.42 -2.27
C TYR A 66 -10.48 -10.04 -1.55
N LYS A 67 -10.63 -8.76 -1.19
CA LYS A 67 -11.82 -8.21 -0.54
C LYS A 67 -12.29 -7.00 -1.37
N PRO A 68 -13.37 -7.12 -2.16
CA PRO A 68 -13.85 -6.04 -3.02
C PRO A 68 -14.54 -4.97 -2.17
N VAL A 69 -13.82 -3.89 -1.86
CA VAL A 69 -14.33 -2.73 -1.10
C VAL A 69 -14.65 -1.54 -2.02
N CYS A 70 -14.11 -1.57 -3.25
CA CYS A 70 -14.40 -0.62 -4.31
C CYS A 70 -15.23 -1.28 -5.41
N ASP A 71 -16.04 -0.49 -6.11
CA ASP A 71 -16.81 -0.96 -7.26
C ASP A 71 -16.00 -0.88 -8.57
N ARG A 72 -16.67 -1.21 -9.68
CA ARG A 72 -16.06 -1.23 -11.03
C ARG A 72 -15.60 0.15 -11.51
N ASP A 73 -16.17 1.21 -10.94
CA ASP A 73 -15.91 2.60 -11.32
C ASP A 73 -14.82 3.21 -10.41
N GLY A 74 -14.29 2.42 -9.47
CA GLY A 74 -13.23 2.84 -8.53
C GLY A 74 -13.76 3.55 -7.29
N HIS A 75 -15.08 3.55 -7.06
CA HIS A 75 -15.65 4.16 -5.87
C HIS A 75 -15.55 3.19 -4.68
N CYS A 76 -14.77 3.59 -3.67
CA CYS A 76 -14.53 2.78 -2.49
C CYS A 76 -15.50 3.11 -1.36
N SER A 77 -16.17 2.09 -0.82
CA SER A 77 -17.11 2.27 0.29
C SER A 77 -16.37 2.22 1.63
N THR A 78 -16.45 3.30 2.41
CA THR A 78 -15.93 3.33 3.79
C THR A 78 -16.52 2.21 4.65
N LEU A 79 -17.82 1.93 4.53
CA LEU A 79 -18.49 0.87 5.29
C LEU A 79 -17.95 -0.51 4.92
N LYS A 80 -17.86 -0.83 3.61
CA LYS A 80 -17.30 -2.13 3.16
C LYS A 80 -15.84 -2.27 3.59
N THR A 81 -15.07 -1.19 3.52
CA THR A 81 -13.66 -1.16 3.95
C THR A 81 -13.53 -1.46 5.44
N ALA A 82 -14.31 -0.77 6.29
CA ALA A 82 -14.31 -1.02 7.72
C ALA A 82 -14.76 -2.46 8.06
N GLN A 83 -15.81 -2.97 7.41
CA GLN A 83 -16.27 -4.35 7.59
C GLN A 83 -15.21 -5.38 7.20
N ALA A 84 -14.52 -5.17 6.07
CA ALA A 84 -13.42 -6.03 5.62
C ALA A 84 -12.26 -6.02 6.61
N LEU A 85 -11.86 -4.86 7.12
CA LEU A 85 -10.81 -4.73 8.15
C LEU A 85 -11.21 -5.45 9.45
N CYS A 86 -12.44 -5.27 9.93
CA CYS A 86 -12.93 -5.97 11.11
C CYS A 86 -12.95 -7.50 10.90
N ALA A 87 -13.30 -7.98 9.70
CA ALA A 87 -13.23 -9.40 9.36
C ALA A 87 -11.78 -9.92 9.39
N VAL A 88 -10.82 -9.16 8.86
CA VAL A 88 -9.39 -9.51 8.94
C VAL A 88 -8.91 -9.57 10.39
N ALA A 89 -9.28 -8.60 11.23
CA ALA A 89 -8.94 -8.62 12.65
C ALA A 89 -9.53 -9.84 13.37
N ALA A 90 -10.77 -10.21 13.05
CA ALA A 90 -11.43 -11.40 13.60
C ALA A 90 -10.80 -12.72 13.10
N GLU A 91 -10.34 -12.77 11.85
CA GLU A 91 -9.54 -13.88 11.33
C GLU A 91 -8.21 -14.00 12.10
N ALA A 92 -7.47 -12.89 12.23
CA ALA A 92 -6.19 -12.87 12.94
C ALA A 92 -6.28 -13.28 14.41
N LYS A 93 -7.36 -12.87 15.11
CA LYS A 93 -7.63 -13.28 16.50
C LYS A 93 -7.87 -14.80 16.63
N ARG A 94 -8.31 -15.48 15.56
CA ARG A 94 -8.44 -16.94 15.51
C ARG A 94 -7.12 -17.66 15.15
N GLY A 95 -6.07 -16.91 14.87
CA GLY A 95 -4.75 -17.42 14.51
C GLY A 95 -4.42 -17.22 13.03
N GLY A 96 -3.18 -17.53 12.67
CA GLY A 96 -2.62 -17.21 11.35
C GLY A 96 -1.82 -15.91 11.38
N ARG A 97 -1.18 -15.61 10.25
CA ARG A 97 -0.39 -14.39 10.07
C ARG A 97 -0.98 -13.63 8.89
N HIS A 98 -1.21 -12.35 9.08
CA HIS A 98 -1.96 -11.56 8.11
C HIS A 98 -1.24 -10.24 7.82
N VAL A 99 -1.46 -9.72 6.62
CA VAL A 99 -1.06 -8.37 6.19
C VAL A 99 -2.23 -7.76 5.45
N VAL A 100 -2.47 -6.47 5.62
CA VAL A 100 -3.47 -5.73 4.85
C VAL A 100 -2.79 -4.82 3.83
N ASN A 101 -3.30 -4.84 2.60
CA ASN A 101 -2.97 -3.89 1.56
C ASN A 101 -4.18 -3.00 1.25
N LEU A 102 -4.01 -1.69 1.37
CA LEU A 102 -4.96 -0.67 0.95
C LEU A 102 -4.31 0.18 -0.14
N SER A 103 -4.49 -0.23 -1.39
CA SER A 103 -4.04 0.52 -2.57
C SER A 103 -4.99 1.67 -2.93
N VAL A 104 -5.83 2.07 -1.98
CA VAL A 104 -6.94 3.03 -2.11
C VAL A 104 -6.93 3.99 -0.93
N GLY A 105 -7.52 5.17 -1.11
CA GLY A 105 -7.67 6.17 -0.07
C GLY A 105 -8.46 7.38 -0.54
N GLY A 106 -8.53 8.41 0.30
CA GLY A 106 -9.24 9.65 -0.04
C GLY A 106 -8.99 10.78 0.95
N ALA A 107 -9.48 11.98 0.63
CA ALA A 107 -9.17 13.19 1.38
C ALA A 107 -9.84 13.27 2.77
N TYR A 108 -10.91 12.51 2.99
CA TYR A 108 -11.76 12.66 4.17
C TYR A 108 -11.46 11.61 5.25
N PRO A 109 -11.13 12.03 6.49
CA PRO A 109 -10.95 11.11 7.60
C PRO A 109 -12.30 10.59 8.06
N THR A 110 -12.41 9.28 8.28
CA THR A 110 -13.62 8.67 8.84
C THR A 110 -13.30 7.88 10.10
N VAL A 111 -13.98 8.22 11.20
CA VAL A 111 -13.72 7.61 12.52
C VAL A 111 -13.89 6.08 12.49
N GLY A 112 -14.93 5.59 11.79
CA GLY A 112 -15.16 4.15 11.67
C GLY A 112 -14.00 3.39 11.00
N LEU A 113 -13.38 3.97 9.97
CA LEU A 113 -12.21 3.38 9.31
C LEU A 113 -11.00 3.40 10.24
N GLN A 114 -10.76 4.50 10.94
CA GLN A 114 -9.66 4.63 11.89
C GLN A 114 -9.76 3.60 13.02
N LEU A 115 -10.96 3.41 13.59
CA LEU A 115 -11.21 2.40 14.63
C LEU A 115 -11.01 0.98 14.10
N ALA A 116 -11.50 0.67 12.89
CA ALA A 116 -11.28 -0.63 12.28
C ALA A 116 -9.78 -0.93 12.05
N LEU A 117 -9.00 0.07 11.64
CA LEU A 117 -7.54 -0.05 11.52
C LEU A 117 -6.86 -0.26 12.87
N ARG A 118 -7.33 0.40 13.94
CA ARG A 118 -6.83 0.16 15.30
C ARG A 118 -7.09 -1.27 15.78
N GLU A 119 -8.25 -1.84 15.46
CA GLU A 119 -8.54 -3.25 15.75
C GLU A 119 -7.62 -4.21 14.97
N VAL A 120 -7.37 -3.93 13.69
CA VAL A 120 -6.42 -4.68 12.85
C VAL A 120 -5.01 -4.61 13.43
N ALA A 121 -4.54 -3.41 13.80
CA ALA A 121 -3.25 -3.21 14.43
C ALA A 121 -3.13 -3.91 15.78
N ALA A 122 -4.16 -3.84 16.63
CA ALA A 122 -4.22 -4.52 17.93
C ALA A 122 -4.21 -6.06 17.77
N ALA A 123 -4.76 -6.58 16.67
CA ALA A 123 -4.66 -7.99 16.30
C ALA A 123 -3.29 -8.39 15.72
N GLY A 124 -2.31 -7.47 15.70
CA GLY A 124 -0.95 -7.75 15.21
C GLY A 124 -0.84 -7.82 13.69
N VAL A 125 -1.79 -7.22 12.96
CA VAL A 125 -1.83 -7.25 11.49
C VAL A 125 -1.29 -5.92 10.93
N PRO A 126 -0.09 -5.88 10.33
CA PRO A 126 0.41 -4.67 9.72
C PRO A 126 -0.35 -4.34 8.42
N THR A 127 -0.49 -3.04 8.15
CA THR A 127 -1.20 -2.50 7.00
C THR A 127 -0.29 -1.61 6.17
N ALA A 128 -0.24 -1.82 4.86
CA ALA A 128 0.36 -0.88 3.91
C ALA A 128 -0.74 -0.12 3.17
N ALA A 129 -0.69 1.21 3.20
CA ALA A 129 -1.64 2.09 2.56
C ALA A 129 -0.94 2.99 1.53
N ALA A 130 -1.57 3.17 0.37
CA ALA A 130 -1.08 4.08 -0.66
C ALA A 130 -1.00 5.51 -0.15
N TYR A 131 0.12 6.21 -0.42
CA TYR A 131 0.36 7.58 0.03
C TYR A 131 -0.53 8.64 -0.65
N GLY A 132 -1.19 8.28 -1.74
CA GLY A 132 -1.93 9.18 -2.60
C GLY A 132 -1.13 9.67 -3.79
N ASN A 133 -1.83 10.13 -4.81
CA ASN A 133 -1.25 10.62 -6.05
C ASN A 133 -1.43 12.14 -6.17
N ARG A 134 -0.66 12.76 -7.07
CA ARG A 134 -0.64 14.22 -7.27
C ARG A 134 -2.01 14.80 -7.58
N ASP A 135 -2.80 14.05 -8.35
CA ASP A 135 -4.13 14.47 -8.81
C ASP A 135 -5.15 14.52 -7.64
N ASP A 136 -4.88 13.84 -6.53
CA ASP A 136 -5.68 13.95 -5.29
C ASP A 136 -5.64 15.37 -4.71
N CYS A 137 -4.63 16.16 -5.07
CA CYS A 137 -4.47 17.54 -4.64
C CYS A 137 -5.00 18.56 -5.66
N ALA A 138 -5.64 18.10 -6.74
CA ALA A 138 -6.14 19.00 -7.78
C ALA A 138 -7.12 20.01 -7.18
N GLY A 139 -6.94 21.29 -7.54
CA GLY A 139 -7.79 22.39 -7.06
C GLY A 139 -7.39 22.98 -5.69
N LEU A 140 -6.39 22.42 -5.01
CA LEU A 140 -5.85 23.01 -3.78
C LEU A 140 -4.91 24.17 -4.07
N VAL A 141 -4.87 25.16 -3.16
CA VAL A 141 -4.04 26.36 -3.26
C VAL A 141 -2.89 26.36 -2.25
N LYS A 142 -1.98 27.32 -2.39
CA LYS A 142 -0.85 27.49 -1.46
C LYS A 142 -1.34 27.66 -0.02
N GLY A 143 -0.82 26.85 0.89
CA GLY A 143 -1.22 26.81 2.30
C GLY A 143 -2.24 25.71 2.62
N ASP A 144 -2.92 25.18 1.60
CA ASP A 144 -3.83 24.05 1.79
C ASP A 144 -3.07 22.79 2.16
N ARG A 145 -3.80 21.86 2.80
CA ARG A 145 -3.29 20.55 3.14
C ARG A 145 -3.97 19.49 2.28
N CYS A 146 -3.17 18.81 1.48
CA CYS A 146 -3.64 17.70 0.67
C CYS A 146 -3.60 16.42 1.51
N HIS A 147 -4.76 16.00 2.00
CA HIS A 147 -4.91 14.83 2.84
C HIS A 147 -5.15 13.54 2.04
N HIS A 148 -4.71 12.40 2.59
CA HIS A 148 -4.94 11.08 2.01
C HIS A 148 -5.01 10.03 3.12
N PHE A 149 -6.22 9.62 3.46
CA PHE A 149 -6.52 8.63 4.48
C PHE A 149 -6.76 7.26 3.84
N PRO A 150 -6.30 6.17 4.49
CA PRO A 150 -5.76 6.15 5.86
C PRO A 150 -4.26 6.45 6.01
N ALA A 151 -3.52 6.64 4.90
CA ALA A 151 -2.07 6.77 4.93
C ALA A 151 -1.55 7.89 5.86
N ASP A 152 -2.26 9.02 5.93
CA ASP A 152 -1.96 10.14 6.83
C ASP A 152 -2.02 9.81 8.33
N TRP A 153 -2.67 8.71 8.73
CA TRP A 153 -2.66 8.26 10.12
C TRP A 153 -1.42 7.47 10.51
N SER A 154 -0.47 7.19 9.60
CA SER A 154 0.66 6.30 9.90
C SER A 154 1.44 6.64 11.18
N SER A 155 1.59 7.92 11.53
CA SER A 155 2.25 8.34 12.77
C SER A 155 1.48 7.95 14.05
N GLU A 156 0.16 7.84 13.98
CA GLU A 156 -0.69 7.43 15.11
C GLU A 156 -0.59 5.93 15.42
N PHE A 157 -0.03 5.15 14.48
CA PHE A 157 0.15 3.71 14.62
C PHE A 157 1.60 3.33 14.97
N GLN A 158 2.44 4.32 15.29
CA GLN A 158 3.79 4.10 15.80
C GLN A 158 3.74 3.59 17.23
N LEU A 159 4.62 2.64 17.56
CA LEU A 159 4.67 2.03 18.90
C LEU A 159 5.54 2.79 19.90
N ALA A 160 6.33 3.74 19.42
CA ALA A 160 7.19 4.57 20.23
C ALA A 160 7.28 5.98 19.63
N ALA A 161 7.51 6.98 20.48
CA ALA A 161 7.68 8.36 20.04
C ALA A 161 9.07 8.61 19.39
N ALA A 162 10.07 7.77 19.68
CA ALA A 162 11.44 7.92 19.20
C ALA A 162 11.64 7.24 17.84
N ARG A 163 12.37 7.88 16.92
CA ARG A 163 12.73 7.30 15.62
C ARG A 163 14.07 6.55 15.70
N PRO A 164 14.22 5.38 15.04
CA PRO A 164 13.22 4.66 14.25
C PRO A 164 12.21 3.90 15.13
N ALA A 165 10.91 4.15 14.93
CA ALA A 165 9.82 3.41 15.59
C ALA A 165 9.16 2.43 14.61
N GLY A 166 8.86 1.23 15.08
CA GLY A 166 7.97 0.32 14.37
C GLY A 166 6.55 0.92 14.29
N THR A 167 5.86 0.64 13.19
CA THR A 167 4.46 1.05 12.98
C THR A 167 3.63 -0.11 12.45
N MET A 168 2.34 -0.09 12.77
CA MET A 168 1.36 -1.05 12.24
C MET A 168 0.63 -0.53 11.00
N LEU A 169 0.82 0.74 10.62
CA LEU A 169 0.27 1.33 9.41
C LEU A 169 1.39 2.06 8.66
N TYR A 170 1.69 1.62 7.45
CA TYR A 170 2.71 2.19 6.58
C TYR A 170 2.05 3.05 5.51
N SER A 171 2.44 4.32 5.45
CA SER A 171 2.14 5.22 4.33
C SER A 171 3.20 5.04 3.25
N VAL A 172 2.81 4.56 2.06
CA VAL A 172 3.75 4.07 1.04
C VAL A 172 3.71 4.96 -0.20
N ALA A 173 4.79 5.72 -0.42
CA ALA A 173 4.97 6.51 -1.63
C ALA A 173 5.68 5.72 -2.74
N GLY A 174 5.41 6.10 -3.99
CA GLY A 174 6.10 5.57 -5.16
C GLY A 174 7.53 6.08 -5.26
N TRP A 175 8.46 5.19 -5.56
CA TRP A 175 9.84 5.52 -5.88
C TRP A 175 10.07 5.34 -7.38
N ASP A 176 10.65 6.36 -8.01
CA ASP A 176 11.08 6.26 -9.40
C ASP A 176 12.49 5.66 -9.44
N ILE A 177 12.57 4.44 -9.98
CA ILE A 177 13.82 3.68 -10.08
C ILE A 177 14.80 4.37 -11.03
N ALA A 178 14.32 5.00 -12.11
CA ALA A 178 15.16 5.60 -13.13
C ALA A 178 15.83 6.88 -12.60
N THR A 179 15.06 7.76 -11.96
CA THR A 179 15.58 9.03 -11.43
C THR A 179 16.19 8.90 -10.04
N LYS A 180 15.94 7.79 -9.33
CA LYS A 180 16.32 7.60 -7.92
C LYS A 180 15.79 8.73 -7.04
N GLN A 181 14.53 9.10 -7.26
CA GLN A 181 13.82 10.12 -6.51
C GLN A 181 12.39 9.67 -6.19
N MET A 182 11.72 10.42 -5.31
CA MET A 182 10.29 10.25 -5.11
C MET A 182 9.57 10.47 -6.45
N ALA A 183 8.72 9.54 -6.85
CA ALA A 183 8.06 9.60 -8.15
C ALA A 183 7.16 10.85 -8.27
N THR A 184 7.10 11.42 -9.48
CA THR A 184 6.43 12.69 -9.75
C THR A 184 4.90 12.64 -9.62
N TYR A 185 4.32 11.44 -9.67
CA TYR A 185 2.91 11.20 -9.44
C TYR A 185 2.55 11.15 -7.95
N ASN A 186 3.50 11.17 -7.01
CA ASN A 186 3.15 11.16 -5.59
C ASN A 186 2.45 12.45 -5.17
N ARG A 187 1.55 12.31 -4.20
CA ARG A 187 0.90 13.44 -3.55
C ARG A 187 1.90 14.49 -3.07
N GLY A 188 1.63 15.76 -3.37
CA GLY A 188 2.48 16.90 -2.97
C GLY A 188 3.69 17.15 -3.87
N VAL A 189 4.05 16.23 -4.77
CA VAL A 189 5.08 16.49 -5.77
C VAL A 189 4.47 17.33 -6.90
N GLY A 190 5.13 18.41 -7.30
CA GLY A 190 4.68 19.28 -8.40
C GLY A 190 3.51 20.23 -8.06
N ASN A 191 3.07 20.30 -6.80
CA ASN A 191 2.06 21.25 -6.31
C ASN A 191 2.70 22.27 -5.35
N PRO A 192 3.40 23.31 -5.87
CA PRO A 192 4.19 24.21 -5.05
C PRO A 192 3.32 24.96 -4.03
N GLY A 193 3.67 24.81 -2.75
CA GLY A 193 2.97 25.48 -1.64
C GLY A 193 1.79 24.71 -1.06
N VAL A 194 1.37 23.59 -1.65
CA VAL A 194 0.46 22.63 -1.00
C VAL A 194 1.26 21.79 0.01
N THR A 195 0.70 21.58 1.20
CA THR A 195 1.34 20.82 2.26
C THR A 195 0.84 19.37 2.29
N THR A 196 1.74 18.43 2.55
CA THR A 196 1.42 17.02 2.77
C THR A 196 2.16 16.49 3.98
N LEU A 197 1.64 15.44 4.61
CA LEU A 197 2.44 14.66 5.55
C LEU A 197 3.50 13.87 4.79
N PRO A 198 4.70 13.65 5.33
CA PRO A 198 5.69 12.79 4.69
C PRO A 198 5.22 11.31 4.71
N PRO A 199 5.52 10.53 3.66
CA PRO A 199 5.29 9.09 3.68
C PRO A 199 6.22 8.41 4.70
N SER A 200 5.82 7.23 5.17
CA SER A 200 6.59 6.44 6.14
C SER A 200 7.70 5.65 5.46
N VAL A 201 7.43 5.17 4.24
CA VAL A 201 8.36 4.41 3.40
C VAL A 201 8.12 4.73 1.92
N GLN A 202 9.08 4.40 1.06
CA GLN A 202 8.89 4.40 -0.40
C GLN A 202 9.22 3.04 -0.99
N ALA A 203 8.52 2.66 -2.05
CA ALA A 203 8.75 1.44 -2.80
C ALA A 203 8.52 1.68 -4.30
N PRO A 204 9.09 0.84 -5.20
CA PRO A 204 8.75 0.89 -6.62
C PRO A 204 7.24 0.93 -6.83
N GLY A 205 6.76 1.95 -7.53
CA GLY A 205 5.33 2.14 -7.80
C GLY A 205 4.99 2.06 -9.29
N GLU A 206 5.91 1.61 -10.14
CA GLU A 206 5.72 1.49 -11.59
C GLU A 206 5.98 0.06 -12.06
N PHE A 207 5.03 -0.51 -12.81
CA PHE A 207 5.08 -1.88 -13.30
C PHE A 207 4.48 -1.98 -14.69
N TRP A 208 5.03 -2.90 -15.50
CA TRP A 208 4.51 -3.23 -16.81
C TRP A 208 3.87 -4.61 -16.78
N MET A 209 2.58 -4.69 -17.07
CA MET A 209 1.82 -5.95 -17.04
C MET A 209 0.87 -6.03 -18.23
N GLY A 210 0.93 -7.13 -18.97
CA GLY A 210 0.09 -7.33 -20.16
C GLY A 210 0.26 -6.24 -21.22
N GLY A 211 1.46 -5.64 -21.32
CA GLY A 211 1.75 -4.54 -22.25
C GLY A 211 1.19 -3.18 -21.84
N LEU A 212 0.68 -3.02 -20.62
CA LEU A 212 0.15 -1.77 -20.10
C LEU A 212 0.94 -1.28 -18.87
N PRO A 213 1.13 0.04 -18.71
CA PRO A 213 1.79 0.60 -17.54
C PRO A 213 0.82 0.78 -16.36
N TYR A 214 1.22 0.27 -15.21
CA TYR A 214 0.56 0.45 -13.92
C TYR A 214 1.48 1.27 -13.03
N PHE A 215 1.06 2.50 -12.72
CA PHE A 215 1.85 3.40 -11.89
C PHE A 215 0.99 4.19 -10.91
N GLY A 216 1.58 4.53 -9.78
CA GLY A 216 0.92 5.22 -8.67
C GLY A 216 1.36 4.67 -7.33
N SER A 217 1.12 5.43 -6.25
CA SER A 217 1.33 4.93 -4.88
C SER A 217 0.49 3.69 -4.57
N SER A 218 -0.64 3.52 -5.26
CA SER A 218 -1.48 2.31 -5.27
C SER A 218 -0.71 1.04 -5.65
N PHE A 219 0.33 1.13 -6.49
CA PHE A 219 1.15 -0.03 -6.86
C PHE A 219 2.45 -0.13 -6.06
N ALA A 220 2.80 0.91 -5.29
CA ALA A 220 3.90 0.85 -4.32
C ALA A 220 3.47 0.15 -3.01
N ALA A 221 2.25 0.40 -2.53
CA ALA A 221 1.68 -0.26 -1.36
C ALA A 221 1.79 -1.80 -1.38
N PRO A 222 1.44 -2.52 -2.47
CA PRO A 222 1.53 -3.98 -2.52
C PRO A 222 2.95 -4.52 -2.48
N VAL A 223 3.96 -3.74 -2.90
CA VAL A 223 5.37 -4.12 -2.70
C VAL A 223 5.67 -4.23 -1.21
N VAL A 224 5.29 -3.22 -0.44
CA VAL A 224 5.46 -3.21 1.02
C VAL A 224 4.64 -4.32 1.67
N SER A 225 3.41 -4.57 1.21
CA SER A 225 2.59 -5.69 1.68
C SER A 225 3.29 -7.05 1.50
N GLY A 226 3.93 -7.28 0.35
CA GLY A 226 4.72 -8.50 0.12
C GLY A 226 5.95 -8.60 1.05
N VAL A 227 6.68 -7.49 1.25
CA VAL A 227 7.81 -7.47 2.20
C VAL A 227 7.35 -7.75 3.63
N LEU A 228 6.24 -7.15 4.05
CA LEU A 228 5.61 -7.40 5.35
C LEU A 228 5.21 -8.88 5.47
N ALA A 229 4.74 -9.51 4.40
CA ALA A 229 4.40 -10.93 4.43
C ALA A 229 5.64 -11.82 4.55
N ASN A 230 6.74 -11.50 3.87
CA ASN A 230 8.01 -12.19 4.07
C ASN A 230 8.49 -12.06 5.52
N TRP A 231 8.45 -10.86 6.08
CA TRP A 231 8.77 -10.61 7.48
C TRP A 231 7.90 -11.45 8.41
N MET A 232 6.59 -11.38 8.24
CA MET A 232 5.62 -12.13 9.05
C MET A 232 5.81 -13.64 8.92
N SER A 233 6.31 -14.15 7.78
CA SER A 233 6.62 -15.59 7.61
C SER A 233 7.82 -16.04 8.47
N CYS A 234 8.73 -15.13 8.77
CA CYS A 234 9.89 -15.38 9.64
C CYS A 234 9.57 -15.13 11.12
N ARG A 235 8.99 -13.96 11.43
CA ARG A 235 8.70 -13.52 12.79
C ARG A 235 7.35 -12.81 12.82
N ALA A 236 6.36 -13.44 13.46
CA ALA A 236 5.11 -12.76 13.77
C ALA A 236 5.35 -11.66 14.81
N GLY A 237 4.67 -10.52 14.66
CA GLY A 237 4.77 -9.39 15.56
C GLY A 237 4.89 -8.08 14.78
N VAL A 238 5.26 -7.02 15.50
CA VAL A 238 5.34 -5.68 14.92
C VAL A 238 6.51 -5.65 13.93
N PRO A 239 6.26 -5.40 12.64
CA PRO A 239 7.35 -5.25 11.70
C PRO A 239 8.09 -3.96 12.02
N LEU A 240 9.39 -4.07 12.22
CA LEU A 240 10.31 -2.96 12.10
C LEU A 240 10.91 -3.07 10.71
N LEU A 241 10.17 -2.59 9.70
CA LEU A 241 10.80 -2.39 8.42
C LEU A 241 11.94 -1.38 8.65
N PRO A 242 13.20 -1.69 8.31
CA PRO A 242 14.25 -0.69 8.38
C PRO A 242 13.73 0.53 7.62
N LEU A 243 13.66 1.66 8.33
CA LEU A 243 13.30 2.98 7.82
C LEU A 243 14.37 3.39 6.81
N LEU A 244 14.40 2.75 5.64
CA LEU A 244 15.32 3.03 4.55
C LEU A 244 14.54 2.97 3.24
N ASN A 245 13.69 3.98 3.14
CA ASN A 245 13.51 4.79 1.97
C ASN A 245 12.81 6.08 2.44
N THR A 246 13.49 6.85 3.28
CA THR A 246 13.14 8.28 3.39
C THR A 246 13.46 8.95 2.04
N PRO A 247 12.79 10.07 1.67
CA PRO A 247 13.08 10.75 0.41
C PRO A 247 14.59 10.98 0.25
N GLY A 248 15.21 10.44 -0.82
CA GLY A 248 16.65 10.55 -1.09
C GLY A 248 17.52 9.34 -0.75
N GLN A 249 16.97 8.20 -0.33
CA GLN A 249 17.71 6.94 -0.12
C GLN A 249 17.40 5.88 -1.19
N LEU A 250 18.37 5.00 -1.46
CA LEU A 250 18.23 3.92 -2.44
C LEU A 250 17.30 2.81 -1.93
N PRO A 251 16.45 2.22 -2.80
CA PRO A 251 15.53 1.15 -2.42
C PRO A 251 16.24 -0.09 -1.87
N LEU A 252 15.49 -0.83 -1.05
CA LEU A 252 15.97 -2.06 -0.42
C LEU A 252 16.59 -2.99 -1.47
N PRO A 253 17.86 -3.42 -1.27
CA PRO A 253 18.44 -4.48 -2.08
C PRO A 253 17.55 -5.72 -2.03
N PRO A 254 17.43 -6.50 -3.13
CA PRO A 254 16.64 -7.73 -3.16
C PRO A 254 16.97 -8.73 -2.03
N ALA A 255 18.22 -8.72 -1.58
CA ALA A 255 18.68 -9.51 -0.44
C ALA A 255 18.02 -9.12 0.89
N ILE A 256 17.58 -7.87 1.07
CA ILE A 256 16.85 -7.39 2.26
C ILE A 256 15.36 -7.69 2.16
N LEU A 257 14.77 -7.64 0.95
CA LEU A 257 13.35 -7.96 0.71
C LEU A 257 12.99 -9.41 1.07
N SER A 258 13.99 -10.29 0.98
CA SER A 258 13.89 -11.69 1.34
C SER A 258 14.52 -11.99 2.70
N ALA A 259 15.26 -11.09 3.34
CA ALA A 259 15.93 -11.42 4.60
C ALA A 259 14.94 -11.63 5.75
N CYS A 260 14.92 -12.81 6.36
CA CYS A 260 14.46 -12.95 7.74
C CYS A 260 15.44 -12.22 8.66
N PRO A 261 15.01 -11.25 9.50
CA PRO A 261 15.88 -10.71 10.55
C PRO A 261 16.38 -11.80 11.52
#